data_AF-A0A059XE22-F1
#
_entry.id   AF-A0A059XE22-F1
#
_cell.length_a   1.000
_cell.length_b   1.000
_cell.length_c   1.000
_cell.angle_alpha   90.00
_cell.angle_beta   90.00
_cell.angle_gamma   90.00
#
_symmetry.space_group_name_H-M   'P 1'
#
loop_
_entity.id
_entity.type
_entity.pdbx_description
1 polymer ?
#
loop_
_entity_poly.entity_id
_entity_poly.type
_entity_poly.pdbx_seq_one_letter_code
_entity_poly.pdbx_strand_id
1 'polypeptide(L)'
;MGEDDIAAVVCEYGNFAETETSKIFDNADFGYNRVPIERPLRLLYQMNIERKSRFLDAVPHLLDDVQLIDREGGRTAREDWYDFDQWMTKLLMSRGRRWKANERKLFRDVFAERNGEAKPVVRERRRRQQGDERMWGWFDAPKSGWVQMYEPDAQLRDFENIILKEEIVDHVRQNVLRHVADAWADRLNIRSAYEINFNRYFYKYTPPRPLAEIDADLRDLEEEILRLLREVVG
;
A
#
# COMPACT_ATOMS: atom_id res chain seq x y z
N MET A 1 23.59 30.84 12.11
CA MET A 1 22.58 31.82 12.57
C MET A 1 23.19 32.57 13.72
N GLY A 2 23.32 33.89 13.61
CA GLY A 2 23.69 34.78 14.71
C GLY A 2 22.50 35.15 15.58
N GLU A 3 22.73 35.87 16.68
CA GLU A 3 21.65 36.37 17.56
C GLU A 3 20.70 37.33 16.83
N ASP A 4 21.22 38.13 15.90
CA ASP A 4 20.42 39.05 15.07
C ASP A 4 19.42 38.30 14.16
N ASP A 5 19.82 37.15 13.62
CA ASP A 5 18.95 36.29 12.80
C ASP A 5 17.78 35.76 13.64
N ILE A 6 18.05 35.36 14.89
CA ILE A 6 17.04 34.85 15.82
C ILE A 6 16.04 35.96 16.17
N ALA A 7 16.52 37.16 16.47
CA ALA A 7 15.66 38.30 16.77
C ALA A 7 14.75 38.68 15.60
N ALA A 8 15.29 38.67 14.37
CA ALA A 8 14.51 38.93 13.15
C ALA A 8 13.40 37.89 12.95
N VAL A 9 13.72 36.59 13.05
CA VAL A 9 12.73 35.51 12.91
C VAL A 9 11.62 35.60 13.96
N VAL A 10 11.97 35.91 15.22
CA VAL A 10 10.97 36.06 16.30
C VAL A 10 10.05 37.26 16.04
N CYS A 11 10.58 38.37 15.54
CA CYS A 11 9.80 39.55 15.16
C CYS A 11 8.84 39.22 14.00
N GLU A 12 9.32 38.58 12.94
CA GLU A 12 8.48 38.17 11.81
C GLU A 12 7.38 37.18 12.22
N TYR A 13 7.72 36.18 13.03
CA TYR A 13 6.73 35.24 13.57
C TYR A 13 5.66 35.96 14.39
N GLY A 14 6.04 36.90 15.26
CA GLY A 14 5.12 37.67 16.09
C GLY A 14 4.19 38.60 15.30
N ASN A 15 4.67 39.13 14.16
CA ASN A 15 3.85 39.96 13.28
C ASN A 15 2.77 39.18 12.53
N PHE A 16 2.94 37.85 12.39
CA PHE A 16 2.00 36.94 11.73
C PHE A 16 1.48 37.50 10.39
N ALA A 17 2.40 37.97 9.56
CA ALA A 17 2.13 38.51 8.23
C ALA A 17 2.95 37.74 7.18
N GLU A 18 2.45 37.72 5.95
CA GLU A 18 3.21 37.18 4.82
C GLU A 18 4.34 38.14 4.42
N THR A 19 5.55 37.60 4.27
CA THR A 19 6.75 38.30 3.81
C THR A 19 7.48 37.43 2.77
N GLU A 20 8.66 37.84 2.31
CA GLU A 20 9.47 36.97 1.45
C GLU A 20 9.99 35.70 2.17
N THR A 21 10.11 35.76 3.49
CA THR A 21 10.66 34.73 4.38
C THR A 21 9.59 34.05 5.25
N SER A 22 8.41 34.64 5.38
CA SER A 22 7.25 34.14 6.12
C SER A 22 6.06 33.89 5.19
N LYS A 23 5.47 32.69 5.23
CA LYS A 23 4.26 32.35 4.46
C LYS A 23 3.19 31.78 5.39
N ILE A 24 1.95 32.17 5.18
CA ILE A 24 0.81 31.72 5.97
C ILE A 24 -0.06 30.81 5.11
N PHE A 25 -0.43 29.66 5.65
CA PHE A 25 -1.18 28.64 4.93
C PHE A 25 -2.29 28.07 5.80
N ASP A 26 -3.33 27.57 5.16
CA ASP A 26 -4.30 26.72 5.84
C ASP A 26 -3.66 25.35 6.09
N ASN A 27 -3.74 24.88 7.34
CA ASN A 27 -3.21 23.57 7.73
C ASN A 27 -3.79 22.43 6.87
N ALA A 28 -5.06 22.56 6.47
CA ALA A 28 -5.72 21.58 5.63
C ALA A 28 -5.14 21.49 4.19
N ASP A 29 -4.34 22.46 3.74
CA ASP A 29 -3.66 22.42 2.43
C ASP A 29 -2.47 21.45 2.41
N PHE A 30 -1.93 21.10 3.57
CA PHE A 30 -0.82 20.15 3.70
C PHE A 30 -1.24 18.79 4.21
N GLY A 31 -2.47 18.69 4.70
CA GLY A 31 -3.00 17.46 5.24
C GLY A 31 -3.55 16.55 4.15
N TYR A 32 -3.38 15.26 4.34
CA TYR A 32 -4.09 14.23 3.59
C TYR A 32 -4.49 13.06 4.50
N ASN A 33 -5.57 12.39 4.15
CA ASN A 33 -5.94 11.09 4.65
C ASN A 33 -5.21 10.03 3.82
N ARG A 34 -4.29 9.30 4.46
CA ARG A 34 -3.73 8.08 3.89
C ARG A 34 -4.77 6.97 4.03
N VAL A 35 -5.39 6.59 2.92
CA VAL A 35 -6.46 5.61 2.84
C VAL A 35 -5.92 4.30 2.30
N PRO A 36 -5.88 3.21 3.10
CA PRO A 36 -5.50 1.91 2.59
C PRO A 36 -6.55 1.40 1.61
N ILE A 37 -6.10 1.02 0.43
CA ILE A 37 -6.91 0.40 -0.62
C ILE A 37 -6.60 -1.08 -0.64
N GLU A 38 -7.60 -1.88 -0.31
CA GLU A 38 -7.51 -3.33 -0.25
C GLU A 38 -8.08 -3.96 -1.51
N ARG A 39 -7.51 -5.09 -1.89
CA ARG A 39 -7.95 -5.92 -3.02
C ARG A 39 -8.10 -7.36 -2.55
N PRO A 40 -8.99 -8.15 -3.15
CA PRO A 40 -9.29 -9.47 -2.63
C PRO A 40 -8.20 -10.48 -2.99
N LEU A 41 -7.83 -11.30 -2.01
CA LEU A 41 -7.00 -12.48 -2.19
C LEU A 41 -7.74 -13.48 -3.05
N ARG A 42 -7.04 -14.03 -4.04
CA ARG A 42 -7.54 -15.05 -4.96
C ARG A 42 -6.58 -16.23 -4.97
N LEU A 43 -7.12 -17.41 -4.73
CA LEU A 43 -6.31 -18.61 -4.53
C LEU A 43 -6.76 -19.72 -5.47
N LEU A 44 -5.82 -20.26 -6.24
CA LEU A 44 -5.98 -21.48 -7.01
C LEU A 44 -5.50 -22.66 -6.18
N TYR A 45 -6.38 -23.63 -5.96
CA TYR A 45 -6.02 -24.90 -5.31
C TYR A 45 -5.59 -25.93 -6.35
N GLN A 46 -4.54 -26.70 -6.05
CA GLN A 46 -4.19 -27.89 -6.81
C GLN A 46 -3.52 -28.96 -5.94
N MET A 47 -4.08 -30.17 -5.97
CA MET A 47 -3.49 -31.37 -5.39
C MET A 47 -2.45 -31.97 -6.35
N ASN A 48 -1.23 -32.20 -5.86
CA ASN A 48 -0.21 -32.94 -6.59
C ASN A 48 0.67 -33.74 -5.63
N ILE A 49 1.45 -34.67 -6.20
CA ILE A 49 2.25 -35.63 -5.42
C ILE A 49 3.34 -34.91 -4.61
N GLU A 50 4.02 -33.93 -5.20
CA GLU A 50 5.11 -33.20 -4.56
C GLU A 50 4.63 -32.37 -3.36
N ARG A 51 3.55 -31.60 -3.53
CA ARG A 51 2.90 -30.82 -2.47
C ARG A 51 2.41 -31.73 -1.35
N LYS A 52 1.87 -32.90 -1.69
CA LYS A 52 1.46 -33.92 -0.73
C LYS A 52 2.62 -34.44 0.10
N SER A 53 3.75 -34.78 -0.54
CA SER A 53 4.97 -35.17 0.17
C SER A 53 5.41 -34.08 1.14
N ARG A 54 5.58 -32.85 0.64
CA ARG A 54 6.02 -31.69 1.44
C ARG A 54 5.10 -31.41 2.64
N PHE A 55 3.79 -31.52 2.45
CA PHE A 55 2.83 -31.35 3.54
C PHE A 55 3.00 -32.43 4.61
N LEU A 56 3.12 -33.69 4.19
CA LEU A 56 3.21 -34.84 5.10
C LEU A 56 4.56 -34.95 5.80
N ASP A 57 5.64 -34.40 5.23
CA ASP A 57 6.92 -34.29 5.93
C ASP A 57 6.79 -33.42 7.20
N ALA A 58 5.94 -32.39 7.16
CA ALA A 58 5.69 -31.51 8.30
C ALA A 58 4.60 -32.02 9.25
N VAL A 59 3.56 -32.68 8.72
CA VAL A 59 2.39 -33.16 9.50
C VAL A 59 2.00 -34.60 9.12
N PRO A 60 2.86 -35.60 9.42
CA PRO A 60 2.66 -36.97 8.97
C PRO A 60 1.40 -37.62 9.55
N HIS A 61 0.93 -37.17 10.70
CA HIS A 61 -0.31 -37.66 11.34
C HIS A 61 -1.59 -37.33 10.55
N LEU A 62 -1.51 -36.47 9.52
CA LEU A 62 -2.63 -36.15 8.63
C LEU A 62 -2.65 -37.00 7.35
N LEU A 63 -1.82 -38.05 7.25
CA LEU A 63 -1.73 -38.91 6.07
C LEU A 63 -3.09 -39.39 5.58
N ASP A 64 -3.90 -39.98 6.45
CA ASP A 64 -5.21 -40.53 6.09
C ASP A 64 -6.15 -39.45 5.55
N ASP A 65 -6.13 -38.27 6.18
CA ASP A 65 -6.99 -37.14 5.81
C ASP A 65 -6.59 -36.59 4.43
N VAL A 66 -5.30 -36.44 4.16
CA VAL A 66 -4.81 -35.92 2.86
C VAL A 66 -4.99 -36.96 1.76
N GLN A 67 -4.87 -38.25 2.06
CA GLN A 67 -5.20 -39.31 1.11
C GLN A 67 -6.70 -39.31 0.77
N LEU A 68 -7.56 -39.08 1.75
CA LEU A 68 -9.00 -38.93 1.53
C LEU A 68 -9.31 -37.71 0.65
N ILE A 69 -8.70 -36.55 0.94
CA ILE A 69 -8.87 -35.32 0.14
C ILE A 69 -8.42 -35.54 -1.31
N ASP A 70 -7.26 -36.18 -1.53
CA ASP A 70 -6.74 -36.48 -2.89
C ASP A 70 -7.69 -37.42 -3.65
N ARG A 71 -8.22 -38.45 -2.99
CA ARG A 71 -9.14 -39.43 -3.61
C ARG A 71 -10.48 -38.80 -3.97
N GLU A 72 -11.11 -38.07 -3.06
CA GLU A 72 -12.47 -37.54 -3.23
C GLU A 72 -12.47 -36.19 -3.97
N GLY A 73 -11.42 -35.38 -3.78
CA GLY A 73 -11.31 -34.03 -4.35
C GLY A 73 -10.74 -34.00 -5.76
N GLY A 74 -10.01 -35.06 -6.14
CA GLY A 74 -9.28 -35.14 -7.39
C GLY A 74 -8.08 -34.20 -7.44
N ARG A 75 -7.42 -34.17 -8.60
CA ARG A 75 -6.19 -33.38 -8.84
C ARG A 75 -6.37 -32.22 -9.81
N THR A 76 -7.58 -32.04 -10.31
CA THR A 76 -7.93 -30.89 -11.15
C THR A 76 -7.81 -29.61 -10.33
N ALA A 77 -7.23 -28.57 -10.94
CA ALA A 77 -7.14 -27.27 -10.31
C ALA A 77 -8.54 -26.70 -10.04
N ARG A 78 -8.68 -25.98 -8.91
CA ARG A 78 -9.94 -25.34 -8.50
C ARG A 78 -9.70 -23.86 -8.21
N GLU A 79 -10.45 -23.02 -8.89
CA GLU A 79 -10.37 -21.55 -8.81
C GLU A 79 -11.16 -20.95 -7.63
N ASP A 80 -11.98 -21.75 -6.95
CA ASP A 80 -12.79 -21.32 -5.82
C ASP A 80 -12.28 -21.96 -4.53
N TRP A 81 -11.27 -21.35 -3.92
CA TRP A 81 -10.70 -21.83 -2.66
C TRP A 81 -11.75 -21.88 -1.54
N TYR A 82 -12.66 -20.91 -1.49
CA TYR A 82 -13.68 -20.88 -0.43
C TYR A 82 -14.62 -22.10 -0.54
N ASP A 83 -15.11 -22.41 -1.74
CA ASP A 83 -15.90 -23.62 -1.97
C ASP A 83 -15.13 -24.90 -1.62
N PHE A 84 -13.88 -24.99 -2.05
CA PHE A 84 -13.02 -26.12 -1.74
C PHE A 84 -12.80 -26.30 -0.23
N ASP A 85 -12.46 -25.24 0.52
CA ASP A 85 -12.26 -25.31 1.98
C ASP A 85 -13.54 -25.71 2.72
N GLN A 86 -14.71 -25.24 2.26
CA GLN A 86 -16.00 -25.65 2.81
C GLN A 86 -16.28 -27.14 2.55
N TRP A 87 -16.02 -27.62 1.33
CA TRP A 87 -16.14 -29.04 0.99
C TRP A 87 -15.18 -29.90 1.81
N MET A 88 -13.89 -29.53 1.88
CA MET A 88 -12.87 -30.22 2.65
C MET A 88 -13.25 -30.28 4.13
N THR A 89 -13.73 -29.16 4.69
CA THR A 89 -14.20 -29.09 6.08
C THR A 89 -15.32 -30.09 6.34
N LYS A 90 -16.32 -30.16 5.46
CA LYS A 90 -17.43 -31.10 5.57
C LYS A 90 -16.97 -32.55 5.44
N LEU A 91 -16.06 -32.84 4.50
CA LEU A 91 -15.48 -34.16 4.29
C LEU A 91 -14.79 -34.67 5.57
N LEU A 92 -13.93 -33.85 6.18
CA LEU A 92 -13.21 -34.21 7.40
C LEU A 92 -14.16 -34.36 8.60
N MET A 93 -15.13 -33.45 8.74
CA MET A 93 -16.13 -33.52 9.81
C MET A 93 -16.99 -34.78 9.72
N SER A 94 -17.32 -35.26 8.52
CA SER A 94 -18.06 -36.52 8.32
C SER A 94 -17.32 -37.75 8.87
N ARG A 95 -15.99 -37.64 9.04
CA ARG A 95 -15.12 -38.66 9.63
C ARG A 95 -14.73 -38.37 11.07
N GLY A 96 -15.35 -37.37 11.71
CA GLY A 96 -15.01 -36.95 13.07
C GLY A 96 -13.63 -36.29 13.21
N ARG A 97 -13.03 -35.85 12.10
CA ARG A 97 -11.71 -35.20 12.07
C ARG A 97 -11.86 -33.69 12.06
N ARG A 98 -11.01 -33.00 12.83
CA ARG A 98 -10.95 -31.53 12.85
C ARG A 98 -9.50 -31.08 12.96
N TRP A 99 -9.02 -30.43 11.91
CA TRP A 99 -7.69 -29.86 11.89
C TRP A 99 -7.59 -28.61 12.75
N LYS A 100 -6.40 -28.41 13.33
CA LYS A 100 -6.01 -27.20 14.04
C LYS A 100 -5.81 -26.04 13.05
N ALA A 101 -5.81 -24.81 13.57
CA ALA A 101 -5.66 -23.61 12.75
C ALA A 101 -4.33 -23.57 11.98
N ASN A 102 -3.23 -24.01 12.62
CA ASN A 102 -1.91 -24.08 11.98
C ASN A 102 -1.83 -25.15 10.89
N GLU A 103 -2.48 -26.31 11.07
CA GLU A 103 -2.55 -27.38 10.05
C GLU A 103 -3.33 -26.90 8.82
N ARG A 104 -4.47 -26.23 9.02
CA ARG A 104 -5.24 -25.60 7.93
C ARG A 104 -4.42 -24.54 7.20
N LYS A 105 -3.71 -23.69 7.95
CA LYS A 105 -2.84 -22.67 7.38
C LYS A 105 -1.74 -23.31 6.53
N LEU A 106 -1.02 -24.30 7.07
CA LEU A 106 0.01 -25.04 6.35
C LEU A 106 -0.55 -25.69 5.07
N PHE A 107 -1.74 -26.27 5.15
CA PHE A 107 -2.37 -26.89 3.97
C PHE A 107 -2.67 -25.85 2.90
N ARG A 108 -3.26 -24.71 3.27
CA ARG A 108 -3.49 -23.59 2.35
C ARG A 108 -2.17 -23.11 1.73
N ASP A 109 -1.14 -22.90 2.54
CA ASP A 109 0.17 -22.42 2.10
C ASP A 109 0.87 -23.42 1.15
N VAL A 110 0.60 -24.73 1.29
CA VAL A 110 1.22 -25.78 0.46
C VAL A 110 0.45 -26.06 -0.82
N PHE A 111 -0.88 -26.03 -0.78
CA PHE A 111 -1.74 -26.48 -1.89
C PHE A 111 -2.44 -25.37 -2.66
N ALA A 112 -2.38 -24.13 -2.17
CA ALA A 112 -2.94 -22.99 -2.85
C ALA A 112 -1.87 -21.97 -3.23
N GLU A 113 -2.09 -21.30 -4.35
CA GLU A 113 -1.22 -20.22 -4.84
C GLU A 113 -2.07 -19.03 -5.27
N ARG A 114 -1.46 -17.83 -5.23
CA ARG A 114 -2.14 -16.62 -5.71
C ARG A 114 -2.35 -16.71 -7.21
N ASN A 115 -3.58 -16.47 -7.64
CA ASN A 115 -3.93 -16.46 -9.05
C ASN A 115 -4.98 -15.37 -9.29
N GLY A 116 -4.69 -14.41 -10.17
CA GLY A 116 -5.57 -13.27 -10.45
C GLY A 116 -6.90 -13.63 -11.14
N GLU A 117 -6.96 -14.80 -11.78
CA GLU A 117 -8.15 -15.31 -12.48
C GLU A 117 -9.05 -16.13 -11.54
N ALA A 118 -8.52 -16.60 -10.41
CA ALA A 118 -9.30 -17.33 -9.41
C ALA A 118 -10.34 -16.42 -8.72
N LYS A 119 -11.32 -17.05 -8.07
CA LYS A 119 -12.35 -16.31 -7.34
C LYS A 119 -11.79 -15.72 -6.03
N PRO A 120 -12.30 -14.54 -5.62
CA PRO A 120 -12.02 -13.97 -4.31
C PRO A 120 -12.32 -14.93 -3.15
N VAL A 121 -11.38 -15.01 -2.20
CA VAL A 121 -11.56 -15.78 -0.97
C VAL A 121 -12.52 -15.03 -0.05
N VAL A 122 -13.66 -15.63 0.25
CA VAL A 122 -14.64 -15.06 1.19
C VAL A 122 -14.13 -15.22 2.62
N ARG A 123 -14.01 -14.09 3.33
CA ARG A 123 -13.65 -14.03 4.75
C ARG A 123 -14.86 -14.15 5.65
N GLU A 124 -15.92 -13.41 5.33
CA GLU A 124 -17.10 -13.30 6.19
C GLU A 124 -18.37 -13.00 5.38
N ARG A 125 -19.53 -13.42 5.89
CA ARG A 125 -20.85 -13.06 5.37
C ARG A 125 -21.76 -12.58 6.48
N ARG A 126 -22.56 -11.55 6.22
CA ARG A 126 -23.56 -11.02 7.16
C ARG A 126 -24.80 -10.48 6.44
N ARG A 127 -25.86 -10.18 7.21
CA ARG A 127 -27.01 -9.44 6.67
C ARG A 127 -26.60 -8.02 6.31
N ARG A 128 -27.13 -7.51 5.19
CA ARG A 128 -26.89 -6.14 4.73
C ARG A 128 -27.33 -5.14 5.80
N GLN A 129 -26.52 -4.10 5.97
CA GLN A 129 -26.80 -2.93 6.81
C GLN A 129 -27.10 -1.71 5.94
N GLN A 130 -27.58 -0.63 6.55
CA GLN A 130 -27.87 0.60 5.82
C GLN A 130 -26.57 1.36 5.49
N GLY A 131 -26.52 1.97 4.31
CA GLY A 131 -25.40 2.79 3.84
C GLY A 131 -24.62 2.14 2.70
N ASP A 132 -23.57 2.85 2.25
CA ASP A 132 -22.68 2.33 1.20
C ASP A 132 -21.64 1.38 1.80
N GLU A 133 -22.04 0.13 2.06
CA GLU A 133 -21.13 -0.89 2.59
C GLU A 133 -20.09 -1.35 1.53
N ARG A 134 -20.39 -1.20 0.24
CA ARG A 134 -19.51 -1.60 -0.88
C ARG A 134 -18.20 -0.86 -0.82
N MET A 135 -18.24 0.44 -0.56
CA MET A 135 -17.07 1.28 -0.37
C MET A 135 -16.10 0.74 0.70
N TRP A 136 -16.63 0.03 1.70
CA TRP A 136 -15.90 -0.47 2.86
C TRP A 136 -15.69 -1.99 2.84
N GLY A 137 -15.75 -2.60 1.66
CA GLY A 137 -15.38 -4.00 1.42
C GLY A 137 -16.51 -5.01 1.53
N TRP A 138 -17.76 -4.58 1.70
CA TRP A 138 -18.91 -5.49 1.72
C TRP A 138 -19.57 -5.56 0.35
N PHE A 139 -19.35 -6.68 -0.33
CA PHE A 139 -19.88 -6.99 -1.64
C PHE A 139 -21.20 -7.74 -1.54
N ASP A 140 -21.99 -7.76 -2.61
CA ASP A 140 -23.20 -8.57 -2.65
C ASP A 140 -22.87 -10.06 -2.54
N ALA A 141 -23.55 -10.75 -1.63
CA ALA A 141 -23.43 -12.20 -1.53
C ALA A 141 -24.46 -12.89 -2.45
N PRO A 142 -24.26 -14.18 -2.81
CA PRO A 142 -25.22 -14.92 -3.63
C PRO A 142 -26.63 -15.02 -3.01
N LYS A 143 -26.73 -14.94 -1.68
CA LYS A 143 -28.00 -14.95 -0.96
C LYS A 143 -28.57 -13.54 -0.86
N SER A 144 -29.78 -13.32 -1.39
CA SER A 144 -30.45 -12.02 -1.33
C SER A 144 -30.55 -11.48 0.10
N GLY A 145 -30.28 -10.18 0.27
CA GLY A 145 -30.22 -9.50 1.57
C GLY A 145 -28.95 -9.76 2.39
N TRP A 146 -27.97 -10.50 1.84
CA TRP A 146 -26.67 -10.73 2.48
C TRP A 146 -25.54 -10.06 1.71
N VAL A 147 -24.52 -9.68 2.45
CA VAL A 147 -23.25 -9.14 1.96
C VAL A 147 -22.09 -10.03 2.39
N GLN A 148 -20.99 -9.97 1.67
CA GLN A 148 -19.77 -10.73 1.93
C GLN A 148 -18.53 -9.84 1.85
N MET A 149 -17.58 -10.09 2.73
CA MET A 149 -16.26 -9.47 2.77
C MET A 149 -15.22 -10.47 2.27
N TYR A 150 -14.28 -10.02 1.47
CA TYR A 150 -13.16 -10.85 1.00
C TYR A 150 -11.95 -10.74 1.92
N GLU A 151 -11.10 -11.77 1.94
CA GLU A 151 -9.79 -11.70 2.59
C GLU A 151 -8.91 -10.72 1.79
N PRO A 152 -8.27 -9.72 2.41
CA PRO A 152 -7.40 -8.78 1.71
C PRO A 152 -6.10 -9.48 1.27
N ASP A 153 -5.61 -9.17 0.07
CA ASP A 153 -4.29 -9.57 -0.38
C ASP A 153 -3.25 -8.50 -0.03
N ALA A 154 -2.42 -8.78 0.97
CA ALA A 154 -1.35 -7.89 1.38
C ALA A 154 -0.34 -7.58 0.25
N GLN A 155 -0.23 -8.42 -0.80
CA GLN A 155 0.65 -8.15 -1.94
C GLN A 155 0.06 -7.15 -2.95
N LEU A 156 -1.26 -6.93 -2.91
CA LEU A 156 -1.98 -6.03 -3.80
C LEU A 156 -2.53 -4.80 -3.07
N ARG A 157 -2.24 -4.66 -1.78
CA ARG A 157 -2.62 -3.49 -0.99
C ARG A 157 -1.89 -2.26 -1.48
N ASP A 158 -2.64 -1.19 -1.67
CA ASP A 158 -2.13 0.13 -2.03
C ASP A 158 -2.62 1.20 -1.05
N PHE A 159 -2.22 2.45 -1.27
CA PHE A 159 -2.65 3.59 -0.48
C PHE A 159 -2.94 4.78 -1.39
N GLU A 160 -4.07 5.44 -1.13
CA GLU A 160 -4.36 6.75 -1.68
C GLU A 160 -4.09 7.82 -0.64
N ASN A 161 -3.44 8.91 -1.06
CA ASN A 161 -3.25 10.09 -0.24
C ASN A 161 -4.27 11.15 -0.67
N ILE A 162 -5.38 11.23 0.04
CA ILE A 162 -6.53 12.07 -0.30
C ILE A 162 -6.45 13.36 0.52
N ILE A 163 -6.38 14.52 -0.13
CA ILE A 163 -6.25 15.82 0.57
C ILE A 163 -7.41 15.98 1.57
N LEU A 164 -7.17 16.56 2.75
CA LEU A 164 -8.19 16.66 3.82
C LEU A 164 -9.49 17.37 3.39
N LYS A 165 -9.40 18.23 2.38
CA LYS A 165 -10.53 18.99 1.83
C LYS A 165 -11.40 18.19 0.86
N GLU A 166 -10.97 16.99 0.48
CA GLU A 166 -11.68 16.11 -0.44
C GLU A 166 -12.44 14.99 0.30
N GLU A 167 -13.61 14.63 -0.21
CA GLU A 167 -14.41 13.53 0.34
C GLU A 167 -13.84 12.18 -0.11
N ILE A 168 -13.55 11.31 0.85
CA ILE A 168 -12.84 10.04 0.64
C ILE A 168 -13.62 9.10 -0.27
N VAL A 169 -14.93 8.97 -0.05
CA VAL A 169 -15.76 8.03 -0.82
C VAL A 169 -15.82 8.44 -2.29
N ASP A 170 -16.00 9.72 -2.58
CA ASP A 170 -16.06 10.25 -3.94
C ASP A 170 -14.72 10.14 -4.65
N HIS A 171 -13.62 10.46 -3.97
CA HIS A 171 -12.27 10.27 -4.50
C HIS A 171 -12.03 8.80 -4.88
N VAL A 172 -12.30 7.87 -3.97
CA VAL A 172 -12.05 6.44 -4.22
C VAL A 172 -12.97 5.92 -5.32
N ARG A 173 -14.22 6.35 -5.41
CA ARG A 173 -15.11 5.97 -6.53
C ARG A 173 -14.56 6.43 -7.88
N GLN A 174 -14.06 7.66 -7.97
CA GLN A 174 -13.65 8.26 -9.23
C GLN A 174 -12.25 7.82 -9.67
N ASN A 175 -11.32 7.71 -8.72
CA ASN A 175 -9.90 7.47 -8.99
C ASN A 175 -9.49 6.00 -8.79
N VAL A 176 -10.11 5.26 -7.87
CA VAL A 176 -9.72 3.86 -7.59
C VAL A 176 -10.65 2.88 -8.27
N LEU A 177 -11.96 2.94 -7.97
CA LEU A 177 -12.91 1.92 -8.40
C LEU A 177 -13.11 1.86 -9.92
N ARG A 178 -12.78 2.96 -10.63
CA ARG A 178 -12.75 3.00 -12.09
C ARG A 178 -11.68 2.09 -12.70
N HIS A 179 -10.56 1.92 -12.02
CA HIS A 179 -9.44 1.10 -12.48
C HIS A 179 -9.42 -0.28 -11.83
N VAL A 180 -9.88 -0.37 -10.58
CA VAL A 180 -9.89 -1.61 -9.80
C VAL A 180 -11.28 -1.80 -9.18
N ALA A 181 -12.18 -2.39 -9.97
CA ALA A 181 -13.60 -2.50 -9.65
C ALA A 181 -13.93 -3.36 -8.41
N ASP A 182 -12.98 -4.17 -7.92
CA ASP A 182 -13.11 -5.03 -6.74
C ASP A 182 -12.29 -4.54 -5.54
N ALA A 183 -11.71 -3.34 -5.61
CA ALA A 183 -11.02 -2.72 -4.48
C ALA A 183 -12.02 -2.13 -3.47
N TRP A 184 -11.54 -1.86 -2.25
CA TRP A 184 -12.28 -1.13 -1.22
C TRP A 184 -11.32 -0.38 -0.27
N ALA A 185 -11.83 0.64 0.42
CA ALA A 185 -11.05 1.32 1.45
C ALA A 185 -11.17 0.63 2.80
N ASP A 186 -10.07 0.56 3.55
CA ASP A 186 -10.11 0.13 4.95
C ASP A 186 -10.39 1.31 5.88
N ARG A 187 -11.68 1.48 6.22
CA ARG A 187 -12.17 2.55 7.11
C ARG A 187 -11.40 2.65 8.43
N LEU A 188 -11.03 1.51 9.03
CA LEU A 188 -10.46 1.47 10.38
C LEU A 188 -9.00 1.93 10.40
N ASN A 189 -8.33 1.86 9.25
CA ASN A 189 -6.92 2.15 9.10
C ASN A 189 -6.62 3.43 8.31
N ILE A 190 -7.63 4.28 8.10
CA ILE A 190 -7.42 5.64 7.59
C ILE A 190 -6.67 6.46 8.64
N ARG A 191 -5.61 7.15 8.22
CA ARG A 191 -4.79 8.01 9.09
C ARG A 191 -4.53 9.34 8.41
N SER A 192 -4.72 10.44 9.13
CA SER A 192 -4.35 11.77 8.64
C SER A 192 -2.86 12.01 8.85
N ALA A 193 -2.19 12.54 7.83
CA ALA A 193 -0.80 12.95 7.83
C ALA A 193 -0.66 14.32 7.17
N TYR A 194 0.49 14.96 7.37
CA TYR A 194 0.77 16.28 6.82
C TYR A 194 2.13 16.28 6.13
N GLU A 195 2.21 16.92 4.97
CA GLU A 195 3.46 17.06 4.22
C GLU A 195 3.60 18.49 3.69
N ILE A 196 4.73 19.12 4.03
CA ILE A 196 5.08 20.46 3.56
C ILE A 196 6.32 20.34 2.68
N ASN A 197 6.17 20.56 1.39
CA ASN A 197 7.30 20.61 0.47
C ASN A 197 7.94 22.02 0.52
N PHE A 198 8.95 22.20 1.36
CA PHE A 198 9.64 23.49 1.51
C PHE A 198 10.19 24.04 0.19
N ASN A 199 10.74 23.17 -0.67
CA ASN A 199 11.28 23.61 -1.97
C ASN A 199 10.21 24.22 -2.86
N ARG A 200 9.00 23.66 -2.88
CA ARG A 200 7.87 24.20 -3.64
C ARG A 200 7.54 25.64 -3.24
N TYR A 201 7.72 26.00 -1.98
CA TYR A 201 7.29 27.30 -1.46
C TYR A 201 8.43 28.31 -1.30
N PHE A 202 9.63 27.86 -0.95
CA PHE A 202 10.74 28.75 -0.57
C PHE A 202 11.94 28.68 -1.51
N TYR A 203 11.98 27.73 -2.46
CA TYR A 203 13.07 27.71 -3.43
C TYR A 203 12.96 28.89 -4.39
N LYS A 204 13.95 29.79 -4.32
CA LYS A 204 14.18 30.82 -5.32
C LYS A 204 15.27 30.31 -6.26
N TYR A 205 14.97 30.22 -7.56
CA TYR A 205 15.95 29.82 -8.57
C TYR A 205 17.09 30.85 -8.63
N THR A 206 18.31 30.39 -8.40
CA THR A 206 19.52 31.21 -8.60
C THR A 206 20.13 30.84 -9.94
N PRO A 207 20.08 31.72 -10.95
CA PRO A 207 20.76 31.46 -12.22
C PRO A 207 22.27 31.34 -11.98
N PRO A 208 22.97 30.47 -12.73
CA PRO A 208 24.43 30.45 -12.70
C PRO A 208 25.00 31.80 -13.14
N ARG A 209 26.18 32.16 -12.63
CA ARG A 209 26.85 33.38 -13.03
C ARG A 209 27.10 33.40 -14.55
N PRO A 210 26.99 34.56 -15.23
CA PRO A 210 27.22 34.67 -16.66
C PRO A 210 28.60 34.17 -17.08
N LEU A 211 28.69 33.59 -18.29
CA LEU A 211 29.97 33.09 -18.82
C LEU A 211 31.03 34.20 -18.94
N ALA A 212 30.61 35.43 -19.27
CA ALA A 212 31.52 36.57 -19.37
C ALA A 212 32.20 36.91 -18.04
N GLU A 213 31.53 36.68 -16.90
CA GLU A 213 32.14 36.85 -15.57
C GLU A 213 33.13 35.72 -15.27
N ILE A 214 32.82 34.49 -15.70
CA ILE A 214 33.79 33.38 -15.62
C ILE A 214 35.05 33.70 -16.42
N ASP A 215 34.89 34.20 -17.65
CA ASP A 215 36.01 34.54 -18.52
C ASP A 215 36.85 35.70 -17.96
N ALA A 216 36.21 36.68 -17.31
CA ALA A 216 36.91 37.79 -16.64
C ALA A 216 37.74 37.30 -15.44
N ASP A 217 37.14 36.51 -14.55
CA ASP A 217 37.86 35.94 -13.39
C ASP A 217 39.05 35.07 -13.82
N LEU A 218 38.89 34.28 -14.90
CA LEU A 218 39.96 33.44 -15.42
C LEU A 218 41.13 34.29 -15.93
N ARG A 219 40.86 35.41 -16.60
CA ARG A 219 41.92 36.34 -17.04
C ARG A 219 42.62 37.01 -15.88
N ASP A 220 41.87 37.46 -14.87
CA ASP A 220 42.45 38.09 -13.68
C ASP A 220 43.36 37.10 -12.93
N LEU A 221 42.93 35.84 -12.79
CA LEU A 221 43.75 34.76 -12.23
C LEU A 221 44.98 34.45 -13.09
N GLU A 222 44.86 34.43 -14.42
CA GLU A 222 45.99 34.27 -15.33
C GLU A 222 47.02 35.38 -15.17
N GLU A 223 46.59 36.65 -15.10
CA GLU A 223 47.47 37.80 -14.88
C GLU A 223 48.15 37.75 -13.51
N GLU A 224 47.42 37.35 -12.46
CA GLU A 224 47.98 37.16 -11.12
C GLU A 224 49.03 36.06 -11.07
N ILE A 225 48.76 34.91 -11.69
CA ILE A 225 49.72 33.79 -11.80
C ILE A 225 50.98 34.26 -12.55
N LEU A 226 50.81 34.98 -13.66
CA LEU A 226 51.95 35.52 -14.42
C LEU A 226 52.77 36.54 -13.61
N ARG A 227 52.12 37.36 -12.78
CA ARG A 227 52.80 38.29 -11.87
C ARG A 227 53.63 37.53 -10.83
N LEU A 228 53.02 36.55 -10.14
CA LEU A 228 53.70 35.74 -9.13
C LEU A 228 54.87 34.94 -9.70
N LEU A 229 54.73 34.38 -10.90
CA LEU A 229 55.84 33.67 -11.57
C LEU A 229 57.01 34.60 -11.90
N ARG A 230 56.75 35.86 -12.28
CA ARG A 230 57.83 36.85 -12.53
C ARG A 230 58.57 37.24 -11.25
N GLU A 231 57.89 37.29 -10.12
CA GLU A 231 58.49 37.59 -8.81
C GLU A 231 59.40 36.46 -8.29
N VAL A 232 59.22 35.22 -8.77
CA VAL A 232 60.03 34.06 -8.36
C VAL A 232 61.21 33.79 -9.30
N VAL A 233 61.08 34.18 -10.58
CA VAL A 233 62.09 33.93 -11.62
C VAL A 233 63.03 35.15 -11.82
N GLY A 234 62.68 36.31 -11.28
CA GLY A 234 63.54 37.51 -11.21
C GLY A 234 64.31 37.60 -9.90
#